data_AF-A0A1J8Q5F7-F1
#
_entry.id   AF-A0A1J8Q5F7-F1
#
_cell.length_a   1.000
_cell.length_b   1.000
_cell.length_c   1.000
_cell.angle_alpha   90.00
_cell.angle_beta   90.00
_cell.angle_gamma   90.00
#
_symmetry.space_group_name_H-M   'P 1'
#
loop_
_entity.id
_entity.type
_entity.pdbx_description
1 polymer ?
#
loop_
_entity_poly.entity_id
_entity_poly.type
_entity_poly.pdbx_seq_one_letter_code
_entity_poly.pdbx_strand_id
1 'polypeptide(L)'
;MTSFRCPSQSLRALENLQSVGGSSLRRHLSYVISDRNKDLWGEDAYVFNPERWLNGSAKEKKATSVGVYSNLMTFLGGVRACIGWRFAVIEIQAFLVEVVGKFEFALTDKAERVRREACTVVMAPTVEGEVENGVQLPLRVSVAPRTEKGSW
;
A
#
# COMPACT_ATOMS: atom_id res chain seq x y z
N MET A 1 -0.71 11.33 17.98
CA MET A 1 -1.95 10.53 17.96
C MET A 1 -3.09 11.36 17.37
N THR A 2 -3.34 11.27 16.07
CA THR A 2 -4.55 11.80 15.45
C THR A 2 -5.22 10.64 14.72
N SER A 3 -6.25 10.07 15.35
CA SER A 3 -7.04 9.01 14.72
C SER A 3 -7.83 9.61 13.57
N PHE A 4 -7.50 9.25 12.34
CA PHE A 4 -8.45 9.37 11.25
C PHE A 4 -9.57 8.36 11.52
N ARG A 5 -10.66 8.82 12.15
CA ARG A 5 -11.91 8.05 12.20
C ARG A 5 -12.38 7.87 10.76
N CYS A 6 -12.32 6.64 10.27
CA CYS A 6 -13.05 6.25 9.08
C CYS A 6 -14.54 6.39 9.41
N PRO A 7 -15.32 7.22 8.68
CA PRO A 7 -16.76 7.21 8.80
C PRO A 7 -17.24 5.89 8.17
N SER A 8 -17.52 4.88 9.00
CA SER A 8 -18.05 3.57 8.58
C SER A 8 -19.41 3.64 7.85
N GLN A 9 -19.96 4.84 7.65
CA GLN A 9 -21.25 5.07 6.99
C GLN A 9 -21.13 5.44 5.51
N SER A 10 -19.95 5.77 4.98
CA SER A 10 -19.86 6.33 3.61
C SER A 10 -20.00 5.30 2.48
N LEU A 11 -19.73 4.01 2.74
CA LEU A 11 -19.80 2.98 1.69
C LEU A 11 -21.21 2.40 1.49
N ARG A 12 -22.00 2.25 2.55
CA ARG A 12 -23.42 1.85 2.44
C ARG A 12 -24.27 2.90 1.72
N ALA A 13 -23.87 4.17 1.77
CA ALA A 13 -24.54 5.24 1.03
C ALA A 13 -24.38 5.11 -0.50
N LEU A 14 -23.33 4.42 -0.98
CA LEU A 14 -23.08 4.23 -2.42
C LEU A 14 -23.81 3.01 -3.00
N GLU A 15 -24.22 2.04 -2.18
CA GLU A 15 -25.01 0.89 -2.62
C GLU A 15 -26.43 1.28 -3.08
N ASN A 16 -26.96 2.42 -2.58
CA ASN A 16 -28.31 2.90 -2.90
C ASN A 16 -28.36 4.06 -3.92
N LEU A 17 -27.23 4.45 -4.51
CA LEU A 17 -27.20 5.43 -5.59
C LEU A 17 -27.55 4.74 -6.92
N GLN A 18 -28.84 4.47 -7.12
CA GLN A 18 -29.38 4.15 -8.44
C GLN A 18 -29.04 5.30 -9.39
N SER A 19 -28.50 4.96 -10.56
CA SER A 19 -28.15 5.94 -11.59
C SER A 19 -29.41 6.65 -12.05
N VAL A 20 -29.56 7.93 -11.70
CA VAL A 20 -30.47 8.81 -12.44
C VAL A 20 -29.86 8.98 -13.82
N GLY A 21 -30.54 8.40 -14.82
CA GLY A 21 -30.03 8.25 -16.18
C GLY A 21 -29.38 9.52 -16.73
N GLY A 22 -28.20 9.35 -17.34
CA GLY A 22 -27.51 10.41 -18.09
C GLY A 22 -26.41 11.16 -17.32
N SER A 23 -26.27 10.98 -16.00
CA SER A 23 -25.16 11.60 -15.26
C SER A 23 -23.95 10.66 -15.18
N SER A 24 -22.81 11.09 -15.73
CA SER A 24 -21.53 10.39 -15.58
C SER A 24 -21.11 10.43 -14.11
N LEU A 25 -21.38 9.36 -13.38
CA LEU A 25 -21.06 9.25 -11.97
C LEU A 25 -19.53 9.10 -11.82
N ARG A 26 -18.82 10.22 -11.66
CA ARG A 26 -17.40 10.20 -11.33
C ARG A 26 -17.22 9.77 -9.87
N ARG A 27 -17.19 8.47 -9.63
CA ARG A 27 -16.82 7.90 -8.32
C ARG A 27 -15.34 8.18 -8.07
N HIS A 28 -15.05 9.17 -7.23
CA HIS A 28 -13.72 9.38 -6.70
C HIS A 28 -13.42 8.31 -5.65
N LEU A 29 -12.99 7.14 -6.09
CA LEU A 29 -12.54 6.08 -5.19
C LEU A 29 -11.10 6.39 -4.77
N SER A 30 -10.90 6.76 -3.50
CA SER A 30 -9.55 6.85 -2.95
C SER A 30 -8.99 5.45 -2.77
N TYR A 31 -7.85 5.21 -3.43
CA TYR A 31 -7.13 3.95 -3.32
C TYR A 31 -6.76 3.65 -1.85
N VAL A 32 -6.18 4.64 -1.15
CA VAL A 32 -5.68 4.49 0.23
C VAL A 32 -6.78 4.09 1.21
N ILE A 33 -8.00 4.60 1.00
CA ILE A 33 -9.15 4.26 1.85
C ILE A 33 -9.63 2.84 1.57
N SER A 34 -9.64 2.44 0.30
CA SER A 34 -10.09 1.10 -0.13
C SER A 34 -9.21 -0.01 0.45
N ASP A 35 -7.90 0.20 0.46
CA ASP A 35 -6.94 -0.78 1.00
C ASP A 35 -6.92 -0.88 2.53
N ARG A 36 -7.54 0.07 3.22
CA ARG A 36 -7.70 0.06 4.69
C ARG A 36 -9.13 -0.20 5.14
N ASN A 37 -10.01 -0.53 4.20
CA ASN A 37 -11.41 -0.78 4.51
C ASN A 37 -11.57 -2.12 5.23
N LYS A 38 -12.06 -2.08 6.47
CA LYS A 38 -12.33 -3.28 7.28
C LYS A 38 -13.41 -4.18 6.67
N ASP A 39 -14.36 -3.63 5.92
CA ASP A 39 -15.39 -4.43 5.25
C ASP A 39 -14.79 -5.32 4.14
N LEU A 40 -13.70 -4.88 3.51
CA LEU A 40 -12.98 -5.64 2.48
C LEU A 40 -11.89 -6.54 3.09
N TRP A 41 -11.08 -5.99 3.99
CA TRP A 41 -9.87 -6.65 4.48
C TRP A 41 -10.04 -7.38 5.81
N GLY A 42 -11.09 -7.08 6.58
CA GLY A 42 -11.31 -7.56 7.95
C GLY A 42 -10.79 -6.59 9.00
N GLU A 43 -10.89 -6.97 10.28
CA GLU A 43 -10.47 -6.11 11.39
C GLU A 43 -8.97 -5.77 11.38
N ASP A 44 -8.15 -6.63 10.77
CA ASP A 44 -6.70 -6.47 10.63
C ASP A 44 -6.29 -5.61 9.42
N ALA A 45 -7.21 -4.86 8.80
CA ALA A 45 -6.95 -4.01 7.63
C ALA A 45 -5.82 -2.97 7.80
N TYR A 46 -5.51 -2.58 9.03
CA TYR A 46 -4.46 -1.60 9.35
C TYR A 46 -3.11 -2.25 9.71
N VAL A 47 -3.05 -3.58 9.77
CA VAL A 47 -1.87 -4.34 10.15
C VAL A 47 -1.17 -4.85 8.89
N PHE A 48 0.16 -4.71 8.85
CA PHE A 48 0.96 -5.32 7.81
C PHE A 48 1.01 -6.85 8.03
N ASN A 49 0.18 -7.59 7.29
CA ASN A 49 0.04 -9.04 7.40
C ASN A 49 0.29 -9.73 6.04
N PRO A 50 1.54 -10.15 5.75
CA PRO A 50 1.87 -10.80 4.47
C PRO A 50 1.30 -12.22 4.35
N GLU A 51 1.05 -12.91 5.46
CA GLU A 51 0.50 -14.28 5.47
C GLU A 51 -0.87 -14.37 4.82
N ARG A 52 -1.60 -13.25 4.74
CA ARG A 52 -2.90 -13.14 4.07
C ARG A 52 -2.91 -13.75 2.67
N TRP A 53 -1.83 -13.54 1.91
CA TRP A 53 -1.71 -14.05 0.53
C TRP A 53 -0.97 -15.39 0.45
N LEU A 54 -0.13 -15.72 1.43
CA LEU A 54 0.61 -16.99 1.49
C LEU A 54 -0.32 -18.16 1.82
N ASN A 55 -1.21 -17.97 2.79
CA ASN A 55 -2.11 -19.03 3.28
C ASN A 55 -3.41 -19.15 2.47
N GLY A 56 -3.54 -18.41 1.36
CA GLY A 56 -4.73 -18.46 0.51
C GLY A 56 -5.98 -17.76 1.07
N SER A 57 -5.94 -17.21 2.31
CA SER A 57 -7.06 -16.51 2.92
C SER A 57 -7.58 -15.31 2.10
N ALA A 58 -6.70 -14.66 1.32
CA ALA A 58 -7.07 -13.63 0.35
C ALA A 58 -7.94 -14.14 -0.82
N LYS A 59 -7.83 -15.43 -1.18
CA LYS A 59 -8.62 -16.07 -2.26
C LYS A 59 -9.97 -16.58 -1.77
N GLU A 60 -10.09 -16.92 -0.49
CA GLU A 60 -11.31 -17.52 0.09
C GLU A 60 -12.43 -16.50 0.30
N LYS A 61 -12.08 -15.21 0.43
CA LYS A 61 -13.08 -14.14 0.46
C LYS A 61 -13.67 -14.02 -0.95
N LYS A 62 -14.92 -14.44 -1.11
CA LYS A 62 -15.80 -14.28 -2.29
C LYS A 62 -16.09 -12.81 -2.66
N ALA A 63 -15.14 -11.92 -2.41
CA ALA A 63 -15.25 -10.50 -2.67
C ALA A 63 -14.92 -10.23 -4.15
N THR A 64 -15.70 -9.34 -4.77
CA THR A 64 -15.42 -8.78 -6.09
C THR A 64 -13.98 -8.28 -6.14
N SER A 65 -13.21 -8.75 -7.14
CA SER A 65 -11.82 -8.33 -7.33
C SER A 65 -11.78 -6.82 -7.55
N VAL A 66 -11.20 -6.08 -6.60
CA VAL A 66 -11.18 -4.61 -6.65
C VAL A 66 -10.02 -4.12 -7.52
N GLY A 67 -8.87 -4.80 -7.46
CA GLY A 67 -7.66 -4.44 -8.20
C GLY A 67 -7.06 -5.59 -9.01
N VAL A 68 -6.13 -5.27 -9.91
CA VAL A 68 -5.49 -6.24 -10.83
C VAL A 68 -4.43 -7.13 -10.18
N TYR A 69 -3.96 -6.77 -8.99
CA TYR A 69 -2.92 -7.51 -8.27
C TYR A 69 -3.33 -7.69 -6.83
N SER A 70 -3.45 -8.95 -6.38
CA SER A 70 -3.65 -9.30 -4.97
C SER A 70 -4.87 -8.66 -4.29
N ASN A 71 -5.90 -8.27 -5.06
CA ASN A 71 -7.05 -7.46 -4.62
C ASN A 71 -6.68 -6.08 -4.04
N LEU A 72 -5.45 -5.60 -4.28
CA LEU A 72 -5.00 -4.28 -3.91
C LEU A 72 -5.29 -3.30 -5.04
N MET A 73 -5.77 -2.12 -4.68
CA MET A 73 -6.06 -1.06 -5.65
C MET A 73 -4.80 -0.23 -6.04
N THR A 74 -3.59 -0.70 -5.70
CA THR A 74 -2.30 0.03 -5.93
C THR A 74 -2.06 0.29 -7.40
N PHE A 75 -2.44 -0.70 -8.20
CA PHE A 75 -2.36 -0.67 -9.65
C PHE A 75 -3.73 -0.42 -10.28
N LEU A 76 -4.69 0.07 -9.50
CA LEU A 76 -6.10 0.25 -9.88
C LEU A 76 -6.74 -1.05 -10.37
N GLY A 77 -7.93 -0.93 -10.97
CA GLY A 77 -8.73 -2.04 -11.50
C GLY A 77 -9.43 -1.67 -12.80
N GLY A 78 -9.87 -2.68 -13.55
CA GLY A 78 -10.63 -2.51 -14.79
C GLY A 78 -9.84 -1.81 -15.91
N VAL A 79 -10.53 -1.01 -16.73
CA VAL A 79 -9.95 -0.33 -17.92
C VAL A 79 -8.91 0.74 -17.58
N ARG A 80 -8.79 1.13 -16.30
CA ARG A 80 -7.80 2.10 -15.80
C ARG A 80 -6.69 1.43 -15.00
N ALA A 81 -6.61 0.10 -15.02
CA ALA A 81 -5.51 -0.61 -14.41
C ALA A 81 -4.16 -0.16 -14.99
N CYS A 82 -3.15 -0.09 -14.13
CA CYS A 82 -1.78 0.21 -14.53
C CYS A 82 -1.28 -0.88 -15.48
N ILE A 83 -1.00 -0.55 -16.74
CA ILE A 83 -0.48 -1.50 -17.72
C ILE A 83 0.88 -2.11 -17.31
N GLY A 84 1.67 -1.35 -16.55
CA GLY A 84 3.00 -1.74 -16.09
C GLY A 84 3.04 -2.51 -14.76
N TRP A 85 1.90 -2.93 -14.20
CA TRP A 85 1.87 -3.53 -12.85
C TRP A 85 2.77 -4.75 -12.71
N ARG A 86 2.84 -5.62 -13.73
CA ARG A 86 3.68 -6.83 -13.70
C ARG A 86 5.16 -6.48 -13.65
N PHE A 87 5.54 -5.48 -14.43
CA PHE A 87 6.91 -5.00 -14.51
C PHE A 87 7.34 -4.39 -13.17
N ALA A 88 6.52 -3.50 -12.62
CA ALA A 88 6.78 -2.87 -11.32
C ALA A 88 6.94 -3.91 -10.19
N VAL A 89 6.10 -4.96 -10.16
CA VAL A 89 6.22 -6.03 -9.15
C VAL A 89 7.54 -6.78 -9.30
N ILE A 90 7.94 -7.12 -10.53
CA ILE A 90 9.21 -7.83 -10.77
C ILE A 90 10.41 -6.97 -10.36
N GLU A 91 10.41 -5.68 -10.71
CA GLU A 91 11.49 -4.76 -10.33
C GLU A 91 11.60 -4.63 -8.81
N ILE A 92 10.47 -4.46 -8.11
CA ILE A 92 10.46 -4.37 -6.65
C ILE A 92 10.97 -5.66 -6.01
N GLN A 93 10.57 -6.82 -6.54
CA GLN A 93 11.04 -8.12 -6.02
C GLN A 93 12.55 -8.29 -6.22
N ALA A 94 13.07 -8.00 -7.42
CA ALA A 94 14.50 -8.08 -7.70
C ALA A 94 15.31 -7.11 -6.83
N PHE A 95 14.84 -5.86 -6.70
CA PHE A 95 15.44 -4.85 -5.85
C PHE A 95 15.47 -5.28 -4.37
N LEU A 96 14.36 -5.81 -3.85
CA LEU A 96 14.27 -6.26 -2.45
C LEU A 96 15.23 -7.41 -2.15
N VAL A 97 15.32 -8.40 -3.05
CA VAL A 97 16.23 -9.55 -2.86
C VAL A 97 17.69 -9.09 -2.80
N GLU A 98 18.10 -8.20 -3.70
CA GLU A 98 19.45 -7.66 -3.73
C GLU A 98 19.78 -6.81 -2.50
N VAL A 99 18.82 -5.99 -2.06
CA VAL A 99 19.01 -5.06 -0.96
C VAL A 99 19.04 -5.78 0.38
N VAL A 100 18.07 -6.64 0.65
CA VAL A 100 17.97 -7.39 1.91
C VAL A 100 19.09 -8.43 2.04
N GLY A 101 19.57 -8.99 0.93
CA GLY A 101 20.67 -9.95 0.94
C GLY A 101 22.06 -9.33 1.21
N LYS A 102 22.25 -8.03 0.97
CA LYS A 102 23.57 -7.37 1.04
C LYS A 102 23.68 -6.30 2.10
N PHE A 103 22.58 -5.74 2.56
CA PHE A 103 22.58 -4.60 3.47
C PHE A 103 21.71 -4.86 4.69
N GLU A 104 22.15 -4.31 5.82
CA GLU A 104 21.39 -4.21 7.06
C GLU A 104 20.89 -2.77 7.22
N PHE A 105 19.63 -2.63 7.65
CA PHE A 105 18.95 -1.36 7.80
C PHE A 105 18.60 -1.12 9.27
N ALA A 106 19.00 0.04 9.78
CA ALA A 106 18.62 0.51 11.10
C ALA A 106 17.91 1.87 11.00
N LEU A 107 16.96 2.10 11.91
CA LEU A 107 16.28 3.39 12.03
C LEU A 107 17.25 4.43 12.59
N THR A 108 17.08 5.67 12.14
CA THR A 108 17.76 6.84 12.70
C THR A 108 16.80 7.62 13.59
N ASP A 109 17.29 8.53 14.41
CA ASP A 109 16.45 9.40 15.25
C ASP A 109 15.44 10.22 14.42
N LYS A 110 15.79 10.54 13.16
CA LYS A 110 14.88 11.23 12.23
C LYS A 110 13.77 10.33 11.69
N ALA A 111 13.92 9.00 11.75
CA ALA A 111 12.95 8.07 11.22
C ALA A 111 11.61 8.10 11.99
N GLU A 112 11.64 8.44 13.29
CA GLU A 112 10.44 8.59 14.10
C GLU A 112 9.55 9.76 13.65
N ARG A 113 10.15 10.75 12.99
CA ARG A 113 9.49 11.96 12.48
C ARG A 113 9.00 11.82 11.05
N VAL A 114 9.11 10.62 10.46
CA VAL A 114 8.64 10.37 9.09
C VAL A 114 7.11 10.41 9.05
N ARG A 115 6.58 11.26 8.17
CA ARG A 115 5.17 11.39 7.88
C ARG A 115 4.90 11.04 6.42
N ARG A 116 3.65 10.74 6.12
CA ARG A 116 3.21 10.50 4.74
C ARG A 116 2.60 11.78 4.21
N GLU A 117 3.26 12.40 3.25
CA GLU A 117 2.72 13.55 2.56
C GLU A 117 1.75 13.08 1.48
N ALA A 118 0.58 13.71 1.41
CA ALA A 118 -0.40 13.40 0.39
C ALA A 118 0.07 13.99 -0.95
N CYS A 119 0.68 13.16 -1.80
CA CYS A 119 0.87 13.50 -3.21
C CYS A 119 -0.33 12.97 -4.02
N THR A 120 -0.71 13.67 -5.08
CA THR A 120 -1.91 13.43 -5.91
C THR A 120 -2.13 11.97 -6.30
N VAL A 121 -1.06 11.20 -6.49
CA VAL A 121 -1.12 9.79 -6.93
C VAL A 121 -0.40 8.83 -5.97
N VAL A 122 0.61 9.31 -5.24
CA VAL A 122 1.50 8.47 -4.44
C VAL A 122 1.69 9.08 -3.05
N MET A 123 1.71 8.25 -2.02
CA MET A 123 2.07 8.71 -0.68
C MET A 123 3.58 8.69 -0.57
N ALA A 124 4.21 9.85 -0.41
CA ALA A 124 5.66 9.96 -0.29
C ALA A 124 6.07 10.21 1.18
N PRO A 125 7.15 9.57 1.67
CA PRO A 125 7.66 9.85 3.00
C PRO A 125 8.38 11.20 3.03
N THR A 126 8.06 12.03 4.02
CA THR A 126 8.74 13.30 4.32
C THR A 126 9.09 13.33 5.81
N VAL A 127 10.14 14.06 6.19
CA VAL A 127 10.48 14.26 7.60
C VAL A 127 9.76 15.53 8.10
N GLU A 128 9.07 15.43 9.23
CA GLU A 128 8.38 16.57 9.84
C GLU A 128 9.34 17.76 10.04
N GLY A 129 8.98 18.93 9.51
CA GLY A 129 9.80 20.14 9.57
C GLY A 129 10.89 20.26 8.49
N GLU A 130 11.05 19.25 7.63
CA GLU A 130 12.01 19.25 6.51
C GLU A 130 11.30 19.00 5.16
N VAL A 131 10.07 19.51 5.00
CA VAL A 131 9.25 19.27 3.80
C VAL A 131 9.89 19.87 2.54
N GLU A 132 10.60 20.99 2.67
CA GLU A 132 11.32 21.65 1.57
C GLU A 132 12.44 20.77 0.97
N ASN A 133 13.00 19.86 1.78
CA ASN A 133 14.00 18.90 1.33
C ASN A 133 13.39 17.74 0.52
N GLY A 134 12.06 17.71 0.37
CA GLY A 134 11.34 16.71 -0.42
C GLY A 134 11.27 15.33 0.23
N VAL A 135 11.26 14.30 -0.62
CA VAL A 135 11.05 12.90 -0.23
C VAL A 135 12.27 12.36 0.49
N GLN A 136 12.08 11.87 1.72
CA GLN A 136 13.16 11.45 2.59
C GLN A 136 12.78 10.20 3.39
N LEU A 137 13.72 9.25 3.44
CA LEU A 137 13.63 8.07 4.29
C LEU A 137 14.96 7.87 5.01
N PRO A 138 15.14 8.46 6.20
CA PRO A 138 16.43 8.48 6.88
C PRO A 138 16.71 7.13 7.54
N LEU A 139 17.47 6.28 6.83
CA LEU A 139 17.91 4.96 7.29
C LEU A 139 19.43 4.94 7.44
N ARG A 140 19.91 4.26 8.48
CA ARG A 140 21.32 3.85 8.57
C ARG A 140 21.46 2.54 7.81
N VAL A 141 22.42 2.50 6.89
CA VAL A 141 22.68 1.34 6.04
C VAL A 141 24.10 0.85 6.33
N SER A 142 24.24 -0.44 6.64
CA SER A 142 25.53 -1.13 6.77
C SER A 142 25.57 -2.36 5.86
N VAL A 143 26.76 -2.84 5.53
CA VAL A 143 26.91 -4.09 4.78
C VAL A 143 26.54 -5.25 5.69
N ALA A 144 25.65 -6.12 5.22
CA ALA A 144 25.27 -7.32 5.96
C ALA A 144 26.48 -8.25 6.11
N PRO A 145 26.70 -8.84 7.29
CA PRO A 145 27.78 -9.80 7.47
C PRO A 145 27.56 -10.99 6.53
N ARG A 146 28.53 -11.26 5.66
CA ARG A 146 28.46 -12.38 4.72
C ARG A 146 28.63 -13.68 5.51
N THR A 147 27.54 -14.36 5.80
CA THR A 147 27.59 -15.71 6.34
C THR A 147 28.24 -16.62 5.30
N GLU A 148 29.48 -17.04 5.56
CA GLU A 148 30.25 -17.95 4.72
C GLU A 148 29.73 -19.40 4.86
N LYS A 149 28.43 -19.62 4.77
CA LYS A 149 27.86 -20.97 4.72
C LYS A 149 26.69 -20.97 3.76
N GLY A 150 26.97 -21.44 2.54
CA GLY A 150 25.93 -21.87 1.62
C GLY A 150 25.20 -23.07 2.23
N SER A 151 24.02 -22.80 2.77
CA SER A 151 22.98 -23.81 2.97
C SER A 151 21.65 -23.11 2.77
N TRP A 152 21.24 -23.03 1.51
CA TRP A 152 19.83 -22.91 1.14
C TRP A 152 19.29 -24.33 0.95
#